data_AF-A0A9W9YGS2-F1
#
_entry.id   AF-A0A9W9YGS2-F1
#
_cell.length_a   1.000
_cell.length_b   1.000
_cell.length_c   1.000
_cell.angle_alpha   90.00
_cell.angle_beta   90.00
_cell.angle_gamma   90.00
#
_symmetry.space_group_name_H-M   'P 1'
#
loop_
_entity.id
_entity.type
_entity.pdbx_description
1 polymer ?
#
loop_
_entity_poly.entity_id
_entity_poly.type
_entity_poly.pdbx_seq_one_letter_code
_entity_poly.pdbx_strand_id
1 'polypeptide(L)'
;MQDVLGTAKSIKQMKEICQTLKERIQKDIEENGEPTDSTVIPYWRCQPYIRSNPGVKRTLDEMKEDEERSKEVAKVRQMKKALKKQKVRARSERTWSICAKCQVNPKGLKCSFDLCRICCRIKANDVALGCRGHRIKAACLKEDESTSKETNNLLVEEKDVNETVKTEQLSS
;
A
#
# COMPACT_ATOMS: atom_id res chain seq x y z
N MET A 1 -4.79 -15.25 -34.14
CA MET A 1 -6.26 -15.25 -33.90
C MET A 1 -6.76 -13.84 -33.60
N GLN A 2 -6.14 -13.08 -32.69
CA GLN A 2 -6.51 -11.67 -32.47
C GLN A 2 -6.44 -10.82 -33.75
N ASP A 3 -5.39 -10.96 -34.56
CA ASP A 3 -5.26 -10.20 -35.82
C ASP A 3 -6.34 -10.56 -36.85
N VAL A 4 -6.81 -11.82 -36.82
CA VAL A 4 -7.87 -12.31 -37.71
C VAL A 4 -9.24 -11.78 -37.26
N LEU A 5 -9.50 -11.76 -35.95
CA LEU A 5 -10.68 -11.11 -35.37
C LEU A 5 -10.72 -9.60 -35.70
N GLY A 6 -9.57 -8.92 -35.63
CA GLY A 6 -9.45 -7.49 -35.92
C GLY A 6 -9.58 -7.12 -37.40
N THR A 7 -9.48 -8.10 -38.31
CA THR A 7 -9.53 -7.87 -39.77
C THR A 7 -10.84 -8.33 -40.42
N ALA A 8 -11.77 -8.90 -39.66
CA ALA A 8 -13.06 -9.37 -40.16
C ALA A 8 -13.95 -8.20 -40.64
N LYS A 9 -14.43 -8.27 -41.89
CA LYS A 9 -15.23 -7.20 -42.53
C LYS A 9 -16.72 -7.54 -42.66
N SER A 10 -17.11 -8.76 -42.36
CA SER A 10 -18.49 -9.23 -42.46
C SER A 10 -18.93 -10.08 -41.28
N ILE A 11 -20.24 -10.11 -41.02
CA ILE A 11 -20.82 -10.94 -39.95
C ILE A 11 -20.58 -12.43 -40.21
N LYS A 12 -20.58 -12.87 -41.47
CA LYS A 12 -20.31 -14.27 -41.83
C LYS A 12 -18.88 -14.67 -41.44
N GLN A 13 -17.89 -13.85 -41.80
CA GLN A 13 -16.50 -14.05 -41.38
C GLN A 13 -16.35 -14.05 -39.86
N MET A 14 -17.05 -13.14 -39.15
CA MET A 14 -17.04 -13.14 -37.69
C MET A 14 -17.58 -14.45 -37.11
N LYS A 15 -18.66 -15.00 -37.67
CA LYS A 15 -19.21 -16.30 -37.24
C LYS A 15 -18.22 -17.44 -37.42
N GLU A 16 -17.57 -17.50 -38.59
CA GLU A 16 -16.56 -18.52 -38.89
C GLU A 16 -15.38 -18.44 -37.90
N ILE A 17 -14.86 -17.23 -37.66
CA ILE A 17 -13.75 -17.02 -36.71
C ILE A 17 -14.17 -17.43 -35.29
N CYS A 18 -15.38 -17.08 -34.86
CA CYS A 18 -15.91 -17.51 -33.56
C CYS A 18 -16.05 -19.04 -33.46
N GLN A 19 -16.42 -19.71 -34.55
CA GLN A 19 -16.55 -21.17 -34.57
C GLN A 19 -15.17 -21.85 -34.45
N THR A 20 -14.19 -21.41 -35.23
CA THR A 20 -12.81 -21.91 -35.10
C THR A 20 -12.21 -21.64 -33.72
N LEU A 21 -12.52 -20.48 -33.11
CA LEU A 21 -12.07 -20.16 -31.77
C LEU A 21 -12.67 -21.11 -30.72
N LYS A 22 -13.97 -21.44 -30.84
CA LYS A 22 -14.64 -22.40 -29.96
C LYS A 22 -14.02 -23.79 -30.06
N GLU A 23 -13.78 -24.28 -31.27
CA GLU A 23 -13.16 -25.59 -31.51
C GLU A 23 -11.75 -25.67 -30.89
N ARG A 24 -10.98 -24.58 -31.00
CA ARG A 24 -9.66 -24.50 -30.38
C ARG A 24 -9.74 -24.55 -28.85
N ILE A 25 -10.62 -23.76 -28.25
CA ILE A 25 -10.82 -23.75 -26.79
C ILE A 25 -11.27 -25.12 -26.30
N GLN A 26 -12.17 -25.78 -27.03
CA GLN A 26 -12.66 -27.11 -26.67
C GLN A 26 -11.52 -28.15 -26.66
N LYS A 27 -10.64 -28.12 -27.67
CA LYS A 27 -9.43 -28.96 -27.69
C LYS A 27 -8.50 -28.66 -26.53
N ASP A 28 -8.25 -27.38 -26.25
CA ASP A 28 -7.39 -26.98 -25.13
C ASP A 28 -7.95 -27.45 -23.77
N ILE A 29 -9.28 -27.47 -23.60
CA ILE A 29 -9.97 -28.00 -22.40
C ILE A 29 -9.84 -29.53 -22.32
N GLU A 30 -9.99 -30.24 -23.43
CA GLU A 30 -9.85 -31.70 -23.49
C GLU A 30 -8.40 -32.16 -23.20
N GLU A 31 -7.41 -31.40 -23.69
CA GLU A 31 -5.98 -31.72 -23.50
C GLU A 31 -5.48 -31.36 -22.09
N ASN A 32 -5.86 -30.19 -21.58
CA ASN A 32 -5.29 -29.64 -20.33
C ASN A 32 -6.21 -29.80 -19.11
N GLY A 33 -7.44 -30.29 -19.30
CA GLY A 33 -8.45 -30.38 -18.25
C GLY A 33 -8.95 -29.02 -17.75
N GLU A 34 -9.92 -29.03 -16.84
CA GLU A 34 -10.35 -27.81 -16.17
C GLU A 34 -9.32 -27.38 -15.12
N PRO A 35 -8.87 -26.11 -15.11
CA PRO A 35 -7.96 -25.64 -14.08
C PRO A 35 -8.67 -25.64 -12.72
N THR A 36 -8.23 -26.52 -11.84
CA THR A 36 -8.70 -26.71 -10.45
C THR A 36 -8.18 -25.62 -9.51
N ASP A 37 -7.02 -25.04 -9.80
CA ASP A 37 -6.45 -23.97 -8.99
C ASP A 37 -7.02 -22.60 -9.35
N SER A 38 -7.67 -21.96 -8.38
CA SER A 38 -8.28 -20.62 -8.49
C SER A 38 -7.27 -19.50 -8.79
N THR A 39 -5.96 -19.78 -8.75
CA THR A 39 -4.89 -18.79 -8.94
C THR A 39 -4.65 -18.45 -10.41
N VAL A 40 -4.99 -19.36 -11.34
CA VAL A 40 -4.81 -19.16 -12.78
C VAL A 40 -6.16 -19.23 -13.48
N ILE A 41 -6.67 -18.07 -13.89
CA ILE A 41 -7.87 -18.00 -14.73
C ILE A 41 -7.44 -18.32 -16.16
N PRO A 42 -7.92 -19.41 -16.76
CA PRO A 42 -7.60 -19.72 -18.14
C PRO A 42 -8.19 -18.68 -19.06
N TYR A 43 -7.54 -18.45 -20.20
CA TYR A 43 -7.90 -17.36 -21.11
C TYR A 43 -9.34 -17.44 -21.63
N TRP A 44 -9.92 -18.65 -21.72
CA TRP A 44 -11.31 -18.88 -22.14
C TRP A 44 -12.36 -18.55 -21.07
N ARG A 45 -11.98 -18.37 -19.81
CA ARG A 45 -12.88 -17.89 -18.73
C ARG A 45 -12.91 -16.36 -18.61
N CYS A 46 -12.17 -15.64 -19.46
CA CYS A 46 -12.17 -14.18 -19.43
C CYS A 46 -13.51 -13.60 -19.94
N GLN A 47 -14.22 -12.86 -19.09
CA GLN A 47 -15.45 -12.17 -19.48
C GLN A 47 -15.12 -10.94 -20.34
N PRO A 48 -15.76 -10.77 -21.52
CA PRO A 48 -15.54 -9.59 -22.34
C PRO A 48 -15.99 -8.33 -21.60
N TYR A 49 -15.18 -7.27 -21.67
CA TYR A 49 -15.54 -5.97 -21.12
C TYR A 49 -16.67 -5.35 -21.93
N ILE A 50 -17.88 -5.31 -21.35
CA ILE A 50 -19.05 -4.65 -21.94
C ILE A 50 -19.13 -3.22 -21.38
N ARG A 51 -18.98 -2.21 -22.25
CA ARG A 51 -19.35 -0.82 -21.89
C ARG A 51 -20.87 -0.69 -21.95
N SER A 52 -21.51 -0.39 -20.83
CA SER A 52 -22.92 0.01 -20.82
C SER A 52 -23.11 1.22 -21.74
N ASN A 53 -24.01 1.13 -22.72
CA ASN A 53 -24.36 2.22 -23.61
C ASN A 53 -25.28 3.21 -22.86
N PRO A 54 -24.87 4.48 -22.64
CA PRO A 54 -25.71 5.46 -21.95
C PRO A 54 -26.93 5.92 -22.76
N GLY A 55 -27.09 5.49 -24.01
CA GLY A 55 -28.06 6.03 -24.98
C GLY A 55 -29.42 5.32 -25.08
N VAL A 56 -29.70 4.28 -24.29
CA VAL A 56 -31.02 3.62 -24.35
C VAL A 56 -32.05 4.46 -23.58
N LYS A 57 -33.00 5.07 -24.30
CA LYS A 57 -34.10 5.83 -23.70
C LYS A 57 -35.09 4.86 -23.07
N ARG A 58 -35.20 4.92 -21.74
CA ARG A 58 -36.14 4.15 -20.93
C ARG A 58 -37.58 4.65 -21.12
N THR A 59 -38.54 3.78 -20.82
CA THR A 59 -39.98 4.07 -20.89
C THR A 59 -40.40 5.08 -19.81
N LEU A 60 -41.53 5.78 -20.01
CA LEU A 60 -41.97 6.90 -19.15
C LEU A 60 -42.26 6.47 -17.69
N ASP A 61 -42.65 5.22 -17.45
CA ASP A 61 -42.86 4.69 -16.09
C ASP A 61 -41.52 4.40 -15.37
N GLU A 62 -40.51 3.91 -16.09
CA GLU A 62 -39.14 3.78 -15.57
C GLU A 62 -38.49 5.14 -15.25
N MET A 63 -39.00 6.25 -15.81
CA MET A 63 -38.49 7.60 -15.52
C MET A 63 -39.02 8.17 -14.20
N LYS A 64 -40.23 7.79 -13.75
CA LYS A 64 -40.84 8.30 -12.50
C LYS A 64 -40.26 7.66 -11.25
N GLU A 65 -40.15 6.33 -11.20
CA GLU A 65 -39.47 5.64 -10.08
C GLU A 65 -38.01 6.07 -9.96
N ASP A 66 -37.36 6.30 -11.10
CA ASP A 66 -35.98 6.73 -11.12
C ASP A 66 -35.80 8.21 -10.78
N GLU A 67 -36.84 9.05 -10.85
CA GLU A 67 -36.78 10.45 -10.42
C GLU A 67 -36.74 10.56 -8.88
N GLU A 68 -37.54 9.76 -8.19
CA GLU A 68 -37.55 9.72 -6.71
C GLU A 68 -36.25 9.08 -6.19
N ARG A 69 -35.82 7.96 -6.79
CA ARG A 69 -34.51 7.36 -6.54
C ARG A 69 -33.36 8.32 -6.89
N SER A 70 -33.49 9.10 -7.97
CA SER A 70 -32.48 10.10 -8.37
C SER A 70 -32.39 11.25 -7.39
N LYS A 71 -33.50 11.68 -6.77
CA LYS A 71 -33.49 12.74 -5.74
C LYS A 71 -32.76 12.27 -4.49
N GLU A 72 -32.97 11.02 -4.07
CA GLU A 72 -32.27 10.44 -2.93
C GLU A 72 -30.79 10.22 -3.23
N VAL A 73 -30.45 9.64 -4.39
CA VAL A 73 -29.08 9.48 -4.86
C VAL A 73 -28.38 10.84 -5.03
N ALA A 74 -29.08 11.87 -5.49
CA ALA A 74 -28.54 13.23 -5.61
C ALA A 74 -28.22 13.84 -4.24
N LYS A 75 -29.09 13.69 -3.23
CA LYS A 75 -28.81 14.13 -1.85
C LYS A 75 -27.58 13.41 -1.28
N VAL A 76 -27.50 12.09 -1.42
CA VAL A 76 -26.33 11.31 -0.98
C VAL A 76 -25.06 11.74 -1.72
N ARG A 77 -25.15 12.03 -3.02
CA ARG A 77 -24.03 12.49 -3.84
C ARG A 77 -23.60 13.91 -3.47
N GLN A 78 -24.53 14.80 -3.12
CA GLN A 78 -24.25 16.14 -2.61
C GLN A 78 -23.56 16.06 -1.24
N MET A 79 -24.05 15.22 -0.32
CA MET A 79 -23.41 14.99 0.99
C MET A 79 -21.99 14.45 0.82
N LYS A 80 -21.78 13.45 -0.04
CA LYS A 80 -20.44 12.92 -0.38
C LYS A 80 -19.53 13.99 -1.00
N LYS A 81 -20.07 14.86 -1.87
CA LYS A 81 -19.32 15.99 -2.44
C LYS A 81 -18.96 17.02 -1.37
N ALA A 82 -19.85 17.32 -0.43
CA ALA A 82 -19.59 18.25 0.67
C ALA A 82 -18.48 17.72 1.59
N LEU A 83 -18.54 16.45 1.99
CA LEU A 83 -17.48 15.78 2.76
C LEU A 83 -16.14 15.77 2.01
N LYS A 84 -16.17 15.51 0.69
CA LYS A 84 -14.95 15.57 -0.14
C LYS A 84 -14.38 16.99 -0.21
N LYS A 85 -15.22 18.02 -0.34
CA LYS A 85 -14.80 19.44 -0.29
C LYS A 85 -14.20 19.80 1.06
N GLN A 86 -14.80 19.35 2.17
CA GLN A 86 -14.26 19.56 3.52
C GLN A 86 -12.89 18.90 3.68
N LYS A 87 -12.72 17.65 3.22
CA LYS A 87 -11.43 16.95 3.24
C LYS A 87 -10.36 17.62 2.37
N VAL A 88 -10.76 18.23 1.25
CA VAL A 88 -9.86 19.01 0.39
C VAL A 88 -9.44 20.31 1.07
N ARG A 89 -10.37 21.05 1.69
CA ARG A 89 -10.07 22.27 2.48
C ARG A 89 -9.11 21.98 3.64
N ALA A 90 -9.40 20.95 4.43
CA ALA A 90 -8.51 20.49 5.50
C ALA A 90 -7.11 20.04 5.00
N ARG A 91 -6.99 19.67 3.72
CA ARG A 91 -5.69 19.36 3.10
C ARG A 91 -4.96 20.61 2.60
N SER A 92 -5.66 21.64 2.10
CA SER A 92 -5.03 22.88 1.64
C SER A 92 -4.55 23.76 2.79
N GLU A 93 -5.16 23.67 3.97
CA GLU A 93 -4.74 24.38 5.19
C GLU A 93 -3.45 23.81 5.81
N ARG A 94 -2.93 22.67 5.31
CA ARG A 94 -1.64 22.16 5.78
C ARG A 94 -0.49 23.06 5.31
N THR A 95 -0.08 23.96 6.19
CA THR A 95 1.15 24.73 6.06
C THR A 95 2.36 23.84 6.32
N TRP A 96 3.32 23.85 5.39
CA TRP A 96 4.58 23.14 5.56
C TRP A 96 5.64 24.10 6.08
N SER A 97 6.15 23.85 7.28
CA SER A 97 7.32 24.58 7.80
C SER A 97 8.57 24.19 7.00
N ILE A 98 9.43 25.16 6.72
CA ILE A 98 10.67 24.95 5.97
C ILE A 98 11.75 24.35 6.91
N CYS A 99 12.61 23.49 6.37
CA CYS A 99 13.74 22.91 7.09
C CYS A 99 14.75 23.99 7.52
N ALA A 100 15.08 24.05 8.81
CA ALA A 100 16.03 25.02 9.35
C ALA A 100 17.45 24.90 8.79
N LYS A 101 17.92 23.68 8.45
CA LYS A 101 19.31 23.45 7.99
C LYS A 101 19.55 23.91 6.56
N CYS A 102 18.59 23.70 5.65
CA CYS A 102 18.79 23.98 4.23
C CYS A 102 17.89 25.08 3.67
N GLN A 103 16.89 25.55 4.43
CA GLN A 103 15.97 26.64 4.09
C GLN A 103 15.21 26.54 2.74
N VAL A 104 15.39 25.45 1.99
CA VAL A 104 14.78 25.22 0.67
C VAL A 104 13.70 24.15 0.73
N ASN A 105 13.94 23.09 1.50
CA ASN A 105 13.08 21.91 1.52
C ASN A 105 12.11 21.95 2.71
N PRO A 106 10.85 21.51 2.57
CA PRO A 106 9.93 21.41 3.69
C PRO A 106 10.39 20.36 4.72
N LYS A 107 10.13 20.66 5.99
CA LYS A 107 10.33 19.72 7.10
C LYS A 107 9.34 18.56 6.99
N GLY A 108 9.80 17.36 7.33
CA GLY A 108 8.93 16.20 7.44
C GLY A 108 7.98 16.32 8.64
N LEU A 109 6.67 16.19 8.41
CA LEU A 109 5.64 16.38 9.44
C LEU A 109 5.80 15.46 10.68
N LYS A 110 6.37 14.28 10.48
CA LYS A 110 6.65 13.28 11.54
C LYS A 110 8.15 13.07 11.77
N CYS A 111 8.99 13.99 11.31
CA CYS A 111 10.44 13.87 11.42
C CYS A 111 10.87 13.94 12.89
N SER A 112 11.68 13.00 13.35
CA SER A 112 12.24 13.01 14.72
C SER A 112 13.23 14.15 14.97
N PHE A 113 13.80 14.71 13.90
CA PHE A 113 14.81 15.78 13.99
C PHE A 113 14.31 17.12 13.46
N ASP A 114 13.04 17.22 13.06
CA ASP A 114 12.47 18.45 12.52
C ASP A 114 13.17 19.01 11.26
N LEU A 115 13.72 18.12 10.44
CA LEU A 115 14.44 18.46 9.21
C LEU A 115 13.72 17.92 7.97
N CYS A 116 14.17 18.31 6.78
CA CYS A 116 13.80 17.64 5.53
C CYS A 116 14.45 16.25 5.47
N ARG A 117 14.02 15.40 4.52
CA ARG A 117 14.52 14.01 4.39
C ARG A 117 16.05 13.93 4.27
N ILE A 118 16.67 14.83 3.50
CA ILE A 118 18.12 14.83 3.23
C ILE A 118 18.89 15.22 4.49
N CYS A 119 18.58 16.39 5.06
CA CYS A 119 19.21 16.87 6.29
C CYS A 119 18.98 15.93 7.47
N CYS A 120 17.79 15.34 7.56
CA CYS A 120 17.45 14.32 8.55
C CYS A 120 18.30 13.07 8.41
N ARG A 121 18.61 12.62 7.18
CA ARG A 121 19.46 11.43 6.97
C ARG A 121 20.89 11.67 7.45
N ILE A 122 21.45 12.82 7.14
CA ILE A 122 22.80 13.20 7.59
C ILE A 122 22.84 13.19 9.12
N LYS A 123 21.92 13.93 9.76
CA LYS A 123 21.86 14.00 11.22
C LYS A 123 21.56 12.66 11.89
N ALA A 124 20.70 11.83 11.28
CA ALA A 124 20.40 10.49 11.77
C ALA A 124 21.64 9.58 11.77
N ASN A 125 22.49 9.71 10.76
CA ASN A 125 23.74 8.98 10.69
C ASN A 125 24.77 9.54 11.69
N ASP A 126 24.89 10.86 11.80
CA ASP A 126 25.84 11.52 12.72
C ASP A 126 25.57 11.14 14.19
N VAL A 127 24.30 11.03 14.57
CA VAL A 127 23.87 10.72 15.94
C VAL A 127 23.59 9.22 16.13
N ALA A 128 23.78 8.39 15.10
CA ALA A 128 23.41 6.97 15.09
C ALA A 128 21.96 6.70 15.57
N LEU A 129 21.03 7.62 15.30
CA LEU A 129 19.63 7.55 15.71
C LEU A 129 18.71 7.54 14.49
N GLY A 130 17.77 6.60 14.48
CA GLY A 130 16.78 6.47 13.41
C GLY A 130 15.73 7.59 13.44
N CYS A 131 15.01 7.76 12.32
CA CYS A 131 13.87 8.67 12.22
C CYS A 131 12.64 7.92 11.73
N ARG A 132 11.62 7.80 12.59
CA ARG A 132 10.35 7.12 12.25
C ARG A 132 9.62 7.83 11.10
N GLY A 133 9.62 9.17 11.08
CA GLY A 133 8.94 9.95 10.04
C GLY A 133 9.48 9.74 8.63
N HIS A 134 10.80 9.62 8.50
CA HIS A 134 11.46 9.41 7.20
C HIS A 134 11.82 7.94 6.93
N ARG A 135 11.50 7.04 7.87
CA ARG A 135 11.85 5.61 7.84
C ARG A 135 13.37 5.41 7.67
N ILE A 136 14.16 6.20 8.39
CA ILE A 136 15.61 6.02 8.48
C ILE A 136 15.85 5.10 9.67
N LYS A 137 16.51 3.97 9.45
CA LYS A 137 16.97 3.09 10.53
C LYS A 137 18.23 3.70 11.11
N ALA A 138 18.39 3.64 12.43
CA ALA A 138 19.70 3.87 13.03
C ALA A 138 20.67 2.92 12.35
N ALA A 139 21.86 3.39 12.00
CA ALA A 139 22.95 2.45 11.83
C ALA A 139 23.10 1.79 13.22
N CYS A 140 22.78 0.51 13.35
CA CYS A 140 23.47 -0.28 14.35
C CYS A 140 24.94 0.01 14.07
N LEU A 141 25.65 0.57 15.06
CA LEU A 141 27.09 0.38 15.08
C LEU A 141 27.26 -1.12 14.84
N LYS A 142 27.90 -1.48 13.73
CA LYS A 142 28.46 -2.82 13.62
C LYS A 142 29.49 -2.83 14.73
N GLU A 143 29.08 -3.23 15.93
CA GLU A 143 30.05 -3.76 16.86
C GLU A 143 30.65 -4.95 16.13
N ASP A 144 31.94 -4.85 15.86
CA ASP A 144 32.71 -6.01 15.48
C ASP A 144 32.36 -7.13 16.47
N GLU A 145 31.96 -8.26 15.91
CA GLU A 145 31.48 -9.46 16.59
C GLU A 145 32.65 -10.13 17.33
N SER A 146 33.26 -9.43 18.30
CA SER A 146 34.41 -9.91 19.05
C SER A 146 34.53 -9.41 20.50
N THR A 147 33.72 -8.45 20.97
CA THR A 147 33.92 -7.91 22.35
C THR A 147 32.69 -7.94 23.26
N SER A 148 31.64 -8.69 22.91
CA SER A 148 30.45 -8.87 23.76
C SER A 148 30.60 -9.96 24.84
N LYS A 149 31.81 -10.47 25.10
CA LYS A 149 32.04 -11.53 26.10
C LYS A 149 32.79 -11.09 27.38
N GLU A 150 33.37 -9.89 27.43
CA GLU A 150 34.18 -9.49 28.59
C GLU A 150 33.45 -8.62 29.63
N THR A 151 32.31 -8.01 29.29
CA THR A 151 31.59 -7.14 30.24
C THR A 151 30.70 -7.90 31.23
N ASN A 152 30.51 -9.22 31.06
CA ASN A 152 29.78 -10.03 32.05
C ASN A 152 30.66 -10.56 33.19
N ASN A 153 32.00 -10.51 33.09
CA ASN A 153 32.89 -11.02 34.15
C ASN A 153 33.29 -9.94 35.18
N LEU A 154 33.22 -8.65 34.86
CA LEU A 154 33.56 -7.58 35.82
C LEU A 154 32.41 -7.23 36.80
N LEU A 155 31.16 -7.61 36.50
CA LEU A 155 30.02 -7.41 37.40
C LEU A 155 29.80 -8.56 38.39
N VAL A 156 30.57 -9.65 38.28
CA VAL A 156 30.52 -10.78 39.22
C VAL A 156 31.52 -10.56 40.36
N GLU A 157 32.68 -9.95 40.11
CA GLU A 157 33.70 -9.74 41.15
C GLU A 157 33.37 -8.62 42.15
N GLU A 158 32.57 -7.61 41.77
CA GLU A 158 32.14 -6.56 42.72
C GLU A 158 31.03 -7.01 43.67
N LYS A 159 30.40 -8.17 43.44
CA LYS A 159 29.37 -8.71 44.34
C LYS A 159 29.94 -9.57 45.46
N ASP A 160 31.08 -10.21 45.27
CA ASP A 160 31.69 -11.09 46.28
C ASP A 160 32.46 -10.34 47.38
N VAL A 161 32.92 -9.11 47.12
CA VAL A 161 33.63 -8.30 48.15
C VAL A 161 32.66 -7.62 49.12
N ASN A 162 31.41 -7.36 48.69
CA ASN A 162 30.43 -6.63 49.51
C ASN A 162 29.60 -7.53 50.44
N GLU A 163 29.75 -8.85 50.33
CA GLU A 163 29.08 -9.82 51.22
C GLU A 163 29.95 -10.23 52.42
N THR A 164 31.27 -10.01 52.36
CA THR A 164 32.19 -10.30 53.48
C THR A 164 32.28 -9.19 54.54
N VAL A 165 31.81 -7.97 54.24
CA VAL A 165 31.87 -6.83 55.20
C VAL A 165 30.64 -6.75 56.10
N LYS A 166 29.58 -7.55 55.84
CA LYS A 166 28.30 -7.45 56.57
C LYS A 166 28.12 -8.45 57.72
N THR A 167 29.04 -9.38 57.94
CA THR A 167 28.91 -10.42 58.98
C THR A 167 29.71 -10.16 60.26
N GLU A 168 30.50 -9.08 60.36
CA GLU A 168 31.32 -8.80 61.56
C GLU A 168 30.78 -7.69 62.49
N GLN A 169 29.53 -7.22 62.34
CA GLN A 169 28.94 -6.21 63.23
C GLN A 169 27.77 -6.70 64.12
N LEU A 170 27.70 -8.00 64.40
CA LEU A 170 26.72 -8.58 65.33
C LEU A 170 27.32 -9.69 66.21
N SER A 171 28.44 -9.43 66.87
CA SER A 171 28.81 -10.14 68.10
C SER A 171 29.91 -9.41 68.88
N SER A 172 29.51 -8.49 69.75
CA SER A 172 30.00 -8.31 71.14
C SER A 172 29.34 -7.08 71.76
#